data_AF-F6YKT4-F1
#
_entry.id   AF-F6YKT4-F1
#
_cell.length_a   1.000
_cell.length_b   1.000
_cell.length_c   1.000
_cell.angle_alpha   90.00
_cell.angle_beta   90.00
_cell.angle_gamma   90.00
#
_symmetry.space_group_name_H-M   'P 1'
#
loop_
_entity.id
_entity.type
_entity.pdbx_description
1 polymer ?
#
loop_
_entity_poly.entity_id
_entity_poly.type
_entity_poly.pdbx_seq_one_letter_code
_entity_poly.pdbx_strand_id
1 'polypeptide(L)'
;MQDCGIAQNMSICHIHALISNNTIHNSESYYYGAIGVYTDTAASSVSVTRNWIYKLADCAVNFHCGQNNIAVNNMIYHISPKRVFGVCNPSVGDDGRMPRQTMTFQHNVIYITNTAARLYGRGDFWVNSVPKVDWNNYYFKPSSYQQFTAFFSKTMAPSEWVENAGNDGNSVVADPLFKDLLKDDYRLTETSPGFKQNIESVDLRYVLSDSGAC
;
A
#
# COMPACT_ATOMS: atom_id res chain seq x y z
N MET A 1 17.64 -26.15 14.44
CA MET A 1 17.42 -24.79 13.92
C MET A 1 17.46 -23.86 15.11
N GLN A 2 18.52 -23.05 15.22
CA GLN A 2 18.55 -21.99 16.22
C GLN A 2 17.47 -20.99 15.86
N ASP A 3 16.59 -20.74 16.82
CA ASP A 3 15.52 -19.77 16.75
C ASP A 3 16.11 -18.39 16.38
N CYS A 4 15.48 -17.69 15.44
CA CYS A 4 15.92 -16.38 14.94
C CYS A 4 16.09 -15.34 16.06
N GLY A 5 15.58 -15.61 17.26
CA GLY A 5 15.59 -14.71 18.41
C GLY A 5 16.92 -14.49 19.13
N ILE A 6 17.94 -15.36 19.01
CA ILE A 6 19.14 -15.25 19.89
C ILE A 6 20.32 -14.54 19.21
N ALA A 7 20.39 -14.51 17.88
CA ALA A 7 21.53 -13.93 17.15
C ALA A 7 21.25 -12.57 16.49
N GLN A 8 19.99 -12.12 16.43
CA GLN A 8 19.66 -10.88 15.74
C GLN A 8 19.69 -9.69 16.69
N ASN A 9 20.73 -8.88 16.51
CA ASN A 9 20.80 -7.48 16.92
C ASN A 9 19.74 -6.64 16.15
N MET A 10 18.47 -7.07 16.17
CA MET A 10 17.35 -6.62 15.35
C MET A 10 17.62 -6.59 13.83
N SER A 11 18.63 -7.30 13.36
CA SER A 11 19.10 -7.26 11.99
C SER A 11 18.37 -8.29 11.11
N ILE A 12 17.16 -7.92 10.67
CA ILE A 12 16.46 -8.44 9.49
C ILE A 12 15.93 -9.89 9.57
N CYS A 13 14.60 -10.03 9.67
CA CYS A 13 13.92 -11.32 9.49
C CYS A 13 13.45 -11.49 8.05
N HIS A 14 14.24 -12.11 7.19
CA HIS A 14 13.86 -12.38 5.80
C HIS A 14 12.90 -13.57 5.72
N ILE A 15 11.65 -13.31 5.33
CA ILE A 15 10.61 -14.33 5.19
C ILE A 15 10.52 -14.84 3.75
N HIS A 16 10.85 -13.99 2.76
CA HIS A 16 10.71 -14.30 1.33
C HIS A 16 9.29 -14.80 0.96
N ALA A 17 8.26 -14.11 1.47
CA ALA A 17 6.87 -14.44 1.18
C ALA A 17 6.39 -13.72 -0.10
N LEU A 18 5.62 -14.44 -0.94
CA LEU A 18 4.92 -13.87 -2.10
C LEU A 18 3.41 -13.94 -1.86
N ILE A 19 2.78 -12.78 -1.84
CA ILE A 19 1.34 -12.59 -1.78
C ILE A 19 0.92 -12.02 -3.13
N SER A 20 0.48 -12.90 -4.03
CA SER A 20 0.10 -12.49 -5.38
C SER A 20 -1.16 -13.12 -5.92
N ASN A 21 -1.84 -12.38 -6.81
CA ASN A 21 -3.06 -12.80 -7.47
C ASN A 21 -4.22 -13.10 -6.49
N ASN A 22 -4.33 -12.32 -5.41
CA ASN A 22 -5.41 -12.43 -4.43
C ASN A 22 -6.44 -11.31 -4.59
N THR A 23 -7.66 -11.59 -4.15
CA THR A 23 -8.68 -10.57 -3.86
C THR A 23 -8.80 -10.44 -2.34
N ILE A 24 -8.47 -9.28 -1.80
CA ILE A 24 -8.49 -9.00 -0.36
C ILE A 24 -9.49 -7.88 -0.12
N HIS A 25 -10.66 -8.21 0.45
CA HIS A 25 -11.76 -7.27 0.43
C HIS A 25 -12.77 -7.37 1.57
N ASN A 26 -13.60 -6.33 1.66
CA ASN A 26 -14.77 -6.24 2.53
C ASN A 26 -14.42 -6.54 4.00
N SER A 27 -13.39 -5.87 4.51
CA SER A 27 -12.95 -6.05 5.89
C SER A 27 -13.32 -4.84 6.74
N GLU A 28 -13.96 -5.11 7.87
CA GLU A 28 -14.32 -4.12 8.87
C GLU A 28 -13.69 -4.47 10.23
N SER A 29 -13.48 -3.44 11.06
CA SER A 29 -12.97 -3.60 12.42
C SER A 29 -13.78 -2.76 13.39
N TYR A 30 -14.08 -3.28 14.58
CA TYR A 30 -14.73 -2.49 15.63
C TYR A 30 -13.86 -1.32 16.12
N TYR A 31 -12.54 -1.53 16.22
CA TYR A 31 -11.61 -0.53 16.76
C TYR A 31 -10.34 -0.37 15.92
N TYR A 32 -9.64 -1.48 15.68
CA TYR A 32 -8.36 -1.50 14.98
C TYR A 32 -8.23 -2.77 14.14
N GLY A 33 -7.48 -2.71 13.05
CA GLY A 33 -7.25 -3.84 12.15
C GLY A 33 -7.95 -3.65 10.81
N ALA A 34 -8.36 -4.75 10.18
CA ALA A 34 -8.88 -4.76 8.80
C ALA A 34 -7.89 -4.17 7.77
N ILE A 35 -6.61 -4.48 7.96
CA ILE A 35 -5.52 -4.21 7.01
C ILE A 35 -5.50 -5.35 5.99
N GLY A 36 -5.25 -5.04 4.73
CA GLY A 36 -5.22 -6.04 3.66
C GLY A 36 -4.07 -7.03 3.83
N VAL A 37 -2.83 -6.54 3.75
CA VAL A 37 -1.62 -7.31 4.09
C VAL A 37 -0.85 -6.60 5.19
N TYR A 38 -0.69 -7.26 6.32
CA TYR A 38 0.10 -6.77 7.44
C TYR A 38 1.30 -7.69 7.66
N THR A 39 2.50 -7.12 7.70
CA THR A 39 3.69 -7.85 8.14
C THR A 39 4.01 -7.45 9.56
N ASP A 40 4.34 -8.42 10.41
CA ASP A 40 4.78 -8.13 11.77
C ASP A 40 6.16 -7.46 11.78
N THR A 41 6.54 -6.96 12.94
CA THR A 41 7.72 -6.13 13.16
C THR A 41 8.98 -6.77 12.57
N ALA A 42 9.67 -6.02 11.71
CA ALA A 42 10.93 -6.42 11.07
C ALA A 42 10.85 -7.56 10.03
N ALA A 43 9.66 -8.06 9.72
CA ALA A 43 9.45 -8.97 8.60
C ALA A 43 9.91 -8.34 7.29
N SER A 44 10.77 -9.05 6.56
CA SER A 44 11.54 -8.53 5.44
C SER A 44 11.43 -9.44 4.21
N SER A 45 11.71 -8.88 3.03
CA SER A 45 11.58 -9.56 1.73
C SER A 45 10.18 -10.07 1.42
N VAL A 46 9.13 -9.37 1.88
CA VAL A 46 7.75 -9.69 1.55
C VAL A 46 7.35 -8.98 0.26
N SER A 47 6.78 -9.73 -0.69
CA SER A 47 6.30 -9.22 -1.97
C SER A 47 4.78 -9.30 -2.05
N VAL A 48 4.12 -8.15 -2.17
CA VAL A 48 2.67 -8.02 -2.35
C VAL A 48 2.42 -7.50 -3.75
N THR A 49 1.99 -8.37 -4.66
CA THR A 49 1.89 -7.98 -6.08
C THR A 49 0.69 -8.55 -6.79
N ARG A 50 0.16 -7.81 -7.78
CA ARG A 50 -0.91 -8.33 -8.66
C ARG A 50 -2.18 -8.71 -7.89
N ASN A 51 -2.51 -8.00 -6.82
CA ASN A 51 -3.72 -8.23 -6.03
C ASN A 51 -4.80 -7.17 -6.32
N TRP A 52 -6.07 -7.53 -6.11
CA TRP A 52 -7.15 -6.55 -5.92
C TRP A 52 -7.39 -6.38 -4.42
N ILE A 53 -7.19 -5.18 -3.90
CA ILE A 53 -7.28 -4.87 -2.47
C ILE A 53 -8.29 -3.74 -2.28
N TYR A 54 -9.46 -4.03 -1.72
CA TYR A 54 -10.56 -3.07 -1.76
C TYR A 54 -11.56 -3.13 -0.62
N LYS A 55 -12.26 -2.02 -0.35
CA LYS A 55 -13.30 -1.93 0.69
C LYS A 55 -12.80 -2.42 2.07
N LEU A 56 -11.68 -1.86 2.52
CA LEU A 56 -11.07 -2.18 3.82
C LEU A 56 -11.20 -1.01 4.80
N ALA A 57 -11.39 -1.32 6.09
CA ALA A 57 -11.50 -0.31 7.16
C ALA A 57 -10.17 0.27 7.66
N ASP A 58 -9.01 -0.23 7.19
CA ASP A 58 -7.69 0.40 7.36
C ASP A 58 -6.92 0.45 6.02
N CYS A 59 -5.67 0.01 5.95
CA CYS A 59 -4.84 0.19 4.76
C CYS A 59 -4.73 -1.04 3.87
N ALA A 60 -4.26 -0.85 2.63
CA ALA A 60 -4.04 -1.94 1.69
C ALA A 60 -2.87 -2.83 2.13
N VAL A 61 -1.76 -2.21 2.50
CA VAL A 61 -0.56 -2.89 3.03
C VAL A 61 -0.01 -2.14 4.24
N ASN A 62 0.52 -2.86 5.22
CA ASN A 62 1.32 -2.28 6.29
C ASN A 62 2.58 -3.13 6.47
N PHE A 63 3.72 -2.55 6.08
CA PHE A 63 5.01 -3.16 6.35
C PHE A 63 5.53 -2.59 7.67
N HIS A 64 5.22 -3.26 8.79
CA HIS A 64 5.64 -2.81 10.12
C HIS A 64 7.16 -2.95 10.26
N CYS A 65 7.89 -1.93 9.83
CA CYS A 65 9.33 -1.99 9.63
C CYS A 65 9.75 -3.07 8.61
N GLY A 66 10.99 -3.54 8.72
CA GLY A 66 11.53 -4.58 7.85
C GLY A 66 12.01 -4.04 6.50
N GLN A 67 12.87 -4.81 5.87
CA GLN A 67 13.61 -4.38 4.69
C GLN A 67 13.19 -5.17 3.45
N ASN A 68 13.36 -4.54 2.30
CA ASN A 68 13.12 -5.10 0.98
C ASN A 68 11.67 -5.58 0.80
N ASN A 69 10.73 -4.93 1.49
CA ASN A 69 9.32 -5.19 1.32
C ASN A 69 8.81 -4.41 0.11
N ILE A 70 8.03 -5.07 -0.74
CA ILE A 70 7.55 -4.48 -1.99
C ILE A 70 6.04 -4.66 -2.11
N ALA A 71 5.37 -3.60 -2.55
CA ALA A 71 3.96 -3.58 -2.92
C ALA A 71 3.84 -3.01 -4.33
N VAL A 72 3.73 -3.89 -5.33
CA VAL A 72 3.83 -3.50 -6.75
C VAL A 72 2.69 -4.07 -7.57
N ASN A 73 2.12 -3.30 -8.48
CA ASN A 73 1.07 -3.78 -9.41
C ASN A 73 -0.22 -4.24 -8.72
N ASN A 74 -0.65 -3.56 -7.66
CA ASN A 74 -1.91 -3.84 -6.99
C ASN A 74 -3.00 -2.85 -7.43
N MET A 75 -4.23 -3.34 -7.56
CA MET A 75 -5.43 -2.52 -7.77
C MET A 75 -6.05 -2.22 -6.42
N ILE A 76 -5.98 -0.95 -5.99
CA ILE A 76 -6.37 -0.53 -4.66
C ILE A 76 -7.58 0.41 -4.77
N TYR A 77 -8.71 0.01 -4.19
CA TYR A 77 -9.97 0.75 -4.31
C TYR A 77 -10.72 0.91 -2.98
N HIS A 78 -11.22 2.11 -2.71
CA HIS A 78 -12.13 2.36 -1.58
C HIS A 78 -11.59 1.83 -0.24
N ILE A 79 -10.33 2.12 0.02
CA ILE A 79 -9.68 1.88 1.29
C ILE A 79 -9.97 3.03 2.27
N SER A 80 -9.97 2.66 3.55
CA SER A 80 -10.28 3.43 4.77
C SER A 80 -10.11 4.95 4.75
N PRO A 81 -10.84 5.68 5.62
CA PRO A 81 -10.52 7.07 5.95
C PRO A 81 -9.12 7.27 6.58
N LYS A 82 -8.34 6.21 6.84
CA LYS A 82 -7.04 6.29 7.53
C LYS A 82 -5.88 6.51 6.56
N ARG A 83 -5.46 5.47 5.83
CA ARG A 83 -4.23 5.45 5.03
C ARG A 83 -4.22 4.40 3.91
N VAL A 84 -3.38 4.57 2.89
CA VAL A 84 -3.17 3.59 1.79
C VAL A 84 -2.16 2.54 2.15
N PHE A 85 -1.01 2.96 2.68
CA PHE A 85 -0.03 2.06 3.25
C PHE A 85 0.35 2.49 4.68
N GLY A 86 0.84 1.53 5.45
CA GLY A 86 1.49 1.74 6.74
C GLY A 86 2.94 1.31 6.69
N VAL A 87 3.74 1.89 7.58
CA VAL A 87 5.14 1.53 7.76
C VAL A 87 5.47 1.32 9.26
N CYS A 88 6.75 1.42 9.64
CA CYS A 88 7.17 1.44 11.04
C CYS A 88 6.32 2.40 11.88
N ASN A 89 5.88 1.95 13.06
CA ASN A 89 5.50 2.84 14.15
C ASN A 89 6.60 2.82 15.24
N PRO A 90 6.79 3.89 16.02
CA PRO A 90 7.89 4.02 16.98
C PRO A 90 7.72 3.16 18.25
N SER A 91 7.01 2.03 18.16
CA SER A 91 7.03 1.01 19.19
C SER A 91 8.44 0.41 19.25
N VAL A 92 9.28 1.05 20.06
CA VAL A 92 10.63 0.64 20.41
C VAL A 92 10.57 -0.70 21.15
N GLY A 93 11.48 -1.62 20.81
CA GLY A 93 11.78 -2.75 21.69
C GLY A 93 12.38 -2.25 23.01
N ASP A 94 12.54 -3.16 23.98
CA ASP A 94 13.07 -2.83 25.32
C ASP A 94 14.46 -2.15 25.29
N ASP A 95 15.21 -2.27 24.19
CA ASP A 95 16.52 -1.66 23.97
C ASP A 95 16.49 -0.27 23.30
N GLY A 96 15.29 0.26 23.01
CA GLY A 96 15.11 1.57 22.39
C GLY A 96 15.44 1.63 20.90
N ARG A 97 15.73 0.49 20.24
CA ARG A 97 16.06 0.47 18.81
C ARG A 97 14.84 0.17 17.97
N MET A 98 14.77 0.82 16.81
CA MET A 98 13.79 0.52 15.77
C MET A 98 14.41 -0.38 14.70
N PRO A 99 13.71 -1.42 14.21
CA PRO A 99 14.21 -2.18 13.08
C PRO A 99 14.34 -1.26 11.87
N ARG A 100 15.37 -1.52 11.06
CA ARG A 100 15.54 -0.81 9.79
C ARG A 100 14.35 -1.08 8.87
N GLN A 101 14.09 -0.11 7.99
CA GLN A 101 13.01 -0.22 7.03
C GLN A 101 13.44 0.22 5.63
N THR A 102 13.06 -0.59 4.64
CA THR A 102 13.02 -0.18 3.22
C THR A 102 11.75 -0.75 2.57
N MET A 103 11.03 0.11 1.84
CA MET A 103 9.78 -0.25 1.17
C MET A 103 9.78 0.28 -0.26
N THR A 104 9.27 -0.52 -1.20
CA THR A 104 8.91 -0.06 -2.56
C THR A 104 7.41 -0.15 -2.76
N PHE A 105 6.76 0.94 -3.17
CA PHE A 105 5.34 1.02 -3.48
C PHE A 105 5.15 1.64 -4.87
N GLN A 106 5.07 0.82 -5.92
CA GLN A 106 5.14 1.30 -7.30
C GLN A 106 4.17 0.59 -8.23
N HIS A 107 3.82 1.23 -9.35
CA HIS A 107 2.96 0.62 -10.38
C HIS A 107 1.60 0.17 -9.83
N ASN A 108 1.10 0.80 -8.77
CA ASN A 108 -0.22 0.49 -8.22
C ASN A 108 -1.26 1.47 -8.77
N VAL A 109 -2.50 1.01 -8.88
CA VAL A 109 -3.64 1.90 -9.02
C VAL A 109 -4.17 2.20 -7.63
N ILE A 110 -4.33 3.48 -7.30
CA ILE A 110 -4.93 3.93 -6.05
C ILE A 110 -6.14 4.78 -6.39
N TYR A 111 -7.32 4.23 -6.14
CA TYR A 111 -8.60 4.91 -6.35
C TYR A 111 -9.19 5.33 -5.01
N ILE A 112 -9.19 6.64 -4.76
CA ILE A 112 -9.59 7.26 -3.51
C ILE A 112 -11.00 7.82 -3.62
N THR A 113 -11.95 7.20 -2.90
CA THR A 113 -13.32 7.71 -2.73
C THR A 113 -13.53 8.44 -1.39
N ASN A 114 -12.66 8.18 -0.41
CA ASN A 114 -12.75 8.76 0.92
C ASN A 114 -11.82 9.98 1.05
N THR A 115 -12.38 11.16 1.27
CA THR A 115 -11.62 12.42 1.38
C THR A 115 -10.76 12.51 2.64
N ALA A 116 -11.03 11.68 3.66
CA ALA A 116 -10.21 11.57 4.87
C ALA A 116 -8.99 10.67 4.68
N ALA A 117 -8.96 9.82 3.64
CA ALA A 117 -7.83 8.94 3.36
C ALA A 117 -6.54 9.72 3.13
N ARG A 118 -5.42 9.11 3.50
CA ARG A 118 -4.07 9.65 3.33
C ARG A 118 -3.17 8.61 2.69
N LEU A 119 -2.03 9.02 2.16
CA LEU A 119 -1.08 8.05 1.62
C LEU A 119 -0.55 7.13 2.75
N TYR A 120 -0.16 7.74 3.88
CA TYR A 120 0.29 7.07 5.12
C TYR A 120 -0.27 7.78 6.37
N GLY A 121 -0.18 7.12 7.52
CA GLY A 121 -0.72 7.57 8.81
C GLY A 121 0.25 8.40 9.66
N ARG A 122 -0.25 9.11 10.68
CA ARG A 122 0.59 9.89 11.62
C ARG A 122 1.49 9.01 12.48
N GLY A 123 1.05 7.79 12.75
CA GLY A 123 1.82 6.81 13.52
C GLY A 123 2.93 6.14 12.71
N ASP A 124 3.02 6.45 11.42
CA ASP A 124 4.02 5.89 10.50
C ASP A 124 5.26 6.80 10.47
N PHE A 125 6.41 6.24 10.80
CA PHE A 125 7.68 6.94 10.91
C PHE A 125 8.80 6.10 10.29
N TRP A 126 9.78 6.76 9.69
CA TRP A 126 11.00 6.12 9.23
C TRP A 126 12.20 6.92 9.72
N VAL A 127 13.13 6.24 10.38
CA VAL A 127 14.36 6.86 10.91
C VAL A 127 15.57 6.67 9.98
N ASN A 128 15.48 5.72 9.03
CA ASN A 128 16.60 5.33 8.19
C ASN A 128 16.40 5.69 6.71
N SER A 129 15.35 5.16 6.07
CA SER A 129 15.11 5.36 4.64
C SER A 129 13.65 5.70 4.37
N VAL A 130 13.43 6.75 3.57
CA VAL A 130 12.11 7.11 3.07
C VAL A 130 11.58 5.97 2.18
N PRO A 131 10.30 5.59 2.27
CA PRO A 131 9.72 4.64 1.34
C PRO A 131 9.80 5.12 -0.12
N LYS A 132 10.16 4.23 -1.04
CA LYS A 132 10.22 4.53 -2.48
C LYS A 132 8.83 4.38 -3.09
N VAL A 133 8.18 5.48 -3.46
CA VAL A 133 6.76 5.48 -3.88
C VAL A 133 6.56 6.24 -5.18
N ASP A 134 6.63 5.55 -6.32
CA ASP A 134 6.66 6.20 -7.65
C ASP A 134 5.86 5.39 -8.70
N TRP A 135 5.64 5.98 -9.88
CA TRP A 135 5.01 5.29 -11.03
C TRP A 135 3.63 4.69 -10.72
N ASN A 136 2.86 5.33 -9.84
CA ASN A 136 1.51 4.94 -9.47
C ASN A 136 0.47 5.72 -10.29
N ASN A 137 -0.74 5.17 -10.38
CA ASN A 137 -1.90 5.86 -10.93
C ASN A 137 -2.86 6.22 -9.79
N TYR A 138 -2.90 7.50 -9.42
CA TYR A 138 -3.86 8.02 -8.43
C TYR A 138 -5.13 8.51 -9.10
N TYR A 139 -6.28 8.26 -8.48
CA TYR A 139 -7.54 8.87 -8.87
C TYR A 139 -8.35 9.28 -7.64
N PHE A 140 -8.85 10.51 -7.65
CA PHE A 140 -9.60 11.09 -6.55
C PHE A 140 -11.06 11.31 -6.99
N LYS A 141 -12.00 10.77 -6.23
CA LYS A 141 -13.44 10.97 -6.43
C LYS A 141 -14.11 11.36 -5.11
N PRO A 142 -14.65 12.59 -4.98
CA PRO A 142 -14.60 13.68 -5.96
C PRO A 142 -13.17 14.12 -6.28
N SER A 143 -12.92 14.75 -7.42
CA SER A 143 -11.59 15.30 -7.72
C SER A 143 -11.54 16.75 -7.23
N SER A 144 -10.67 17.04 -6.26
CA SER A 144 -10.42 18.41 -5.81
C SER A 144 -8.95 18.62 -5.43
N TYR A 145 -8.46 19.84 -5.66
CA TYR A 145 -7.11 20.23 -5.24
C TYR A 145 -6.90 20.08 -3.74
N GLN A 146 -7.92 20.39 -2.93
CA GLN A 146 -7.87 20.21 -1.49
C GLN A 146 -7.72 18.74 -1.09
N GLN A 147 -8.41 17.82 -1.76
CA GLN A 147 -8.25 16.39 -1.48
C GLN A 147 -6.88 15.90 -1.90
N PHE A 148 -6.40 16.33 -3.07
CA PHE A 148 -5.06 16.00 -3.55
C PHE A 148 -4.00 16.43 -2.52
N THR A 149 -4.00 17.70 -2.11
CA THR A 149 -3.01 18.19 -1.14
C THR A 149 -3.14 17.48 0.20
N ALA A 150 -4.37 17.32 0.71
CA ALA A 150 -4.65 16.65 1.97
C ALA A 150 -4.16 15.20 1.99
N PHE A 151 -4.27 14.47 0.87
CA PHE A 151 -3.90 13.06 0.77
C PHE A 151 -2.41 12.82 1.05
N PHE A 152 -1.54 13.69 0.54
CA PHE A 152 -0.09 13.63 0.79
C PHE A 152 0.30 14.38 2.08
N SER A 153 -0.46 15.41 2.48
CA SER A 153 -0.15 16.25 3.64
C SER A 153 -0.65 15.66 4.96
N LYS A 154 0.23 14.94 5.65
CA LYS A 154 0.17 14.82 7.13
C LYS A 154 1.50 15.05 7.83
N THR A 155 2.62 14.82 7.17
CA THR A 155 3.97 15.19 7.68
C THR A 155 4.85 15.88 6.64
N MET A 156 4.43 15.95 5.37
CA MET A 156 5.14 16.65 4.28
C MET A 156 4.12 17.26 3.31
N ALA A 157 4.37 18.45 2.77
CA ALA A 157 3.61 19.01 1.67
C ALA A 157 3.80 18.19 0.38
N PRO A 158 2.90 18.25 -0.62
CA PRO A 158 3.07 17.53 -1.88
C PRO A 158 4.38 17.86 -2.62
N SER A 159 4.81 19.13 -2.60
CA SER A 159 6.12 19.53 -3.18
C SER A 159 7.27 18.90 -2.42
N GLU A 160 7.23 18.95 -1.08
CA GLU A 160 8.23 18.32 -0.21
C GLU A 160 8.27 16.80 -0.41
N TRP A 161 7.13 16.15 -0.69
CA TRP A 161 7.07 14.72 -0.99
C TRP A 161 7.82 14.35 -2.27
N VAL A 162 7.61 15.13 -3.33
CA VAL A 162 8.31 14.96 -4.62
C VAL A 162 9.80 15.28 -4.45
N GLU A 163 10.14 16.36 -3.74
CA GLU A 163 11.50 16.85 -3.57
C GLU A 163 12.37 15.97 -2.65
N ASN A 164 11.83 15.44 -1.55
CA ASN A 164 12.64 14.83 -0.48
C ASN A 164 13.28 13.47 -0.80
N ALA A 165 13.01 12.84 -1.94
CA ALA A 165 13.75 11.65 -2.38
C ALA A 165 13.50 11.25 -3.84
N GLY A 166 13.02 12.17 -4.70
CA GLY A 166 12.51 11.79 -6.02
C GLY A 166 11.41 10.74 -5.91
N ASN A 167 10.64 10.80 -4.81
CA ASN A 167 9.79 9.70 -4.38
C ASN A 167 8.75 9.40 -5.43
N ASP A 168 8.04 10.42 -5.92
CA ASP A 168 6.80 10.24 -6.68
C ASP A 168 6.69 11.21 -7.88
N GLY A 169 7.80 11.38 -8.59
CA GLY A 169 7.89 12.32 -9.71
C GLY A 169 7.26 11.83 -11.02
N ASN A 170 7.03 10.51 -11.15
CA ASN A 170 6.57 9.91 -12.41
C ASN A 170 5.11 9.44 -12.37
N SER A 171 4.48 9.43 -11.18
CA SER A 171 3.07 9.06 -11.05
C SER A 171 2.13 9.97 -11.82
N VAL A 172 0.95 9.43 -12.11
CA VAL A 172 -0.12 10.14 -12.81
C VAL A 172 -1.35 10.28 -11.91
N VAL A 173 -2.03 11.42 -12.01
CA VAL A 173 -3.36 11.62 -11.43
C VAL A 173 -4.38 11.60 -12.56
N ALA A 174 -5.03 10.45 -12.77
CA ALA A 174 -6.00 10.24 -13.83
C ALA A 174 -6.92 9.05 -13.53
N ASP A 175 -8.13 9.03 -14.11
CA ASP A 175 -9.04 7.89 -13.95
C ASP A 175 -8.37 6.62 -14.52
N PRO A 176 -8.21 5.53 -13.73
CA PRO A 176 -7.59 4.31 -14.21
C PRO A 176 -8.47 3.57 -15.23
N LEU A 177 -9.73 3.97 -15.44
CA LEU A 177 -10.66 3.37 -16.37
C LEU A 177 -10.83 1.86 -16.09
N PHE A 178 -11.22 1.54 -14.86
CA PHE A 178 -11.63 0.18 -14.48
C PHE A 178 -12.82 -0.30 -15.31
N LYS A 179 -12.86 -1.59 -15.64
CA LYS A 179 -13.88 -2.17 -16.52
C LYS A 179 -15.29 -2.10 -15.94
N ASP A 180 -15.48 -2.46 -14.68
CA ASP A 180 -16.80 -2.40 -14.03
C ASP A 180 -16.64 -2.24 -12.51
N LEU A 181 -16.52 -0.98 -12.06
CA LEU A 181 -16.42 -0.65 -10.64
C LEU A 181 -17.62 -1.12 -9.80
N LEU A 182 -18.82 -1.21 -10.38
CA LEU A 182 -20.02 -1.61 -9.64
C LEU A 182 -20.05 -3.11 -9.35
N LYS A 183 -19.26 -3.88 -10.10
CA LYS A 183 -19.13 -5.34 -9.93
C LYS A 183 -17.75 -5.76 -9.42
N ASP A 184 -17.01 -4.83 -8.81
CA ASP A 184 -15.65 -5.08 -8.32
C ASP A 184 -14.70 -5.63 -9.39
N ASP A 185 -14.90 -5.25 -10.66
CA ASP A 185 -14.00 -5.60 -11.76
C ASP A 185 -12.96 -4.50 -11.96
N TYR A 186 -11.82 -4.69 -11.29
CA TYR A 186 -10.69 -3.75 -11.29
C TYR A 186 -9.70 -3.98 -12.45
N ARG A 187 -10.10 -4.72 -13.49
CA ARG A 187 -9.30 -4.77 -14.73
C ARG A 187 -9.29 -3.41 -15.39
N LEU A 188 -8.19 -3.05 -16.01
CA LEU A 188 -8.07 -1.81 -16.78
C LEU A 188 -8.65 -2.00 -18.18
N THR A 189 -9.31 -0.97 -18.69
CA THR A 189 -9.64 -0.86 -20.12
C THR A 189 -8.37 -0.57 -20.93
N GLU A 190 -8.41 -0.87 -22.23
CA GLU A 190 -7.25 -0.76 -23.15
C GLU A 190 -6.64 0.64 -23.23
N THR A 191 -7.43 1.67 -22.95
CA THR A 191 -7.02 3.07 -22.99
C THR A 191 -6.60 3.63 -21.63
N SER A 192 -6.49 2.77 -20.61
CA SER A 192 -6.12 3.18 -19.26
C SER A 192 -4.78 3.92 -19.22
N PRO A 193 -4.69 5.06 -18.50
CA PRO A 193 -3.42 5.74 -18.26
C PRO A 193 -2.44 4.89 -17.44
N GLY A 194 -2.92 3.88 -16.71
CA GLY A 194 -2.09 2.96 -15.93
C GLY A 194 -1.05 2.22 -16.76
N PHE A 195 -1.32 1.91 -18.03
CA PHE A 195 -0.34 1.24 -18.89
C PHE A 195 0.91 2.09 -19.15
N LYS A 196 0.79 3.43 -19.18
CA LYS A 196 1.96 4.32 -19.30
C LYS A 196 2.82 4.33 -18.04
N GLN A 197 2.24 3.92 -16.93
CA GLN A 197 2.90 3.74 -15.65
C GLN A 197 3.42 2.31 -15.47
N ASN A 198 3.45 1.48 -16.54
CA ASN A 198 3.80 0.05 -16.49
C ASN A 198 2.92 -0.77 -15.54
N ILE A 199 1.67 -0.35 -15.33
CA ILE A 199 0.70 -1.12 -14.56
C ILE A 199 0.08 -2.18 -15.46
N GLU A 200 0.24 -3.44 -15.06
CA GLU A 200 -0.39 -4.60 -15.68
C GLU A 200 -1.82 -4.77 -15.16
N SER A 201 -2.78 -4.90 -16.08
CA SER A 201 -4.14 -5.31 -15.72
C SER A 201 -4.17 -6.80 -15.40
N VAL A 202 -4.64 -7.16 -14.21
CA VAL A 202 -4.74 -8.56 -13.75
C VAL A 202 -6.22 -8.93 -13.70
N ASP A 203 -6.60 -10.06 -14.32
CA ASP A 203 -7.96 -10.62 -14.19
C ASP A 203 -7.98 -11.56 -12.98
N LEU A 204 -8.75 -11.21 -11.94
CA LEU A 204 -8.90 -12.03 -10.73
C LEU A 204 -10.36 -12.47 -10.49
N ARG A 205 -11.22 -12.36 -11.50
CA ARG A 205 -12.65 -12.74 -11.34
C ARG A 205 -12.85 -14.20 -10.97
N TYR A 206 -11.93 -15.07 -11.41
CA TYR A 206 -11.94 -16.48 -11.06
C TYR A 206 -11.71 -16.72 -9.56
N VAL A 207 -10.90 -15.87 -8.91
CA VAL A 207 -10.67 -15.97 -7.46
C VAL A 207 -11.98 -15.71 -6.70
N LEU A 208 -12.75 -14.71 -7.14
CA LEU A 208 -14.05 -14.39 -6.54
C LEU A 208 -15.07 -15.51 -6.77
N SER A 209 -15.19 -16.02 -8.00
CA SER A 209 -16.15 -17.10 -8.30
C SER A 209 -15.86 -18.38 -7.52
N ASP A 210 -14.59 -18.69 -7.30
CA ASP A 210 -14.18 -19.96 -6.70
C ASP A 210 -14.18 -19.89 -5.17
N SER A 211 -14.12 -18.68 -4.60
CA SER A 211 -14.09 -18.47 -3.15
C SER A 211 -15.43 -18.75 -2.44
N GLY A 212 -16.54 -18.73 -3.18
CA GLY A 212 -17.89 -18.78 -2.59
C GLY A 212 -18.23 -17.58 -1.69
N ALA A 213 -17.38 -16.55 -1.67
CA ALA A 213 -17.63 -15.31 -0.94
C ALA A 213 -18.76 -14.52 -1.64
N CYS A 214 -19.78 -14.16 -0.86
CA CYS A 214 -20.93 -13.36 -1.30
C CYS A 214 -20.61 -11.87 -1.36
#